data_AF-A0A0N7ZE20-F1
#
_entry.id   AF-A0A0N7ZE20-F1
#
_cell.length_a   1.000
_cell.length_b   1.000
_cell.length_c   1.000
_cell.angle_alpha   90.00
_cell.angle_beta   90.00
_cell.angle_gamma   90.00
#
_symmetry.space_group_name_H-M   'P 1'
#
loop_
_entity.id
_entity.type
_entity.pdbx_description
1 polymer ?
#
loop_
_entity_poly.entity_id
_entity_poly.type
_entity_poly.pdbx_seq_one_letter_code
_entity_poly.pdbx_strand_id
1 'polypeptide(L)'
;KKKKKKKKKKKKKKKKKKKKKKKEIVQDVTLHDLDVANARPQGGQDILSMMGQLMKPKKTEITDKLRREINKVVNKYIDQGIAELVPGVLFIDEVHMLDMECFTYLQKALESAIAPIVIFATNRGMCTVRGTDDVVAPHGIPLDLLDRLLILRTMKYSAEEMVQIIRIRAKTEGLSIEDDALQALGELGNRTTLRYAVQLLTPGALTAKVNGRSSITNEDIKEVGGLFLDAKSSAKILTQDKDKYMK
;
A
#
# COMPACT_ATOMS: atom_id res chain seq x y z
N LYS A 1 29.46 -35.60 40.12
CA LYS A 1 30.02 -34.22 40.07
C LYS A 1 30.95 -34.05 38.86
N LYS A 2 30.66 -33.05 38.02
CA LYS A 2 31.58 -32.30 37.13
C LYS A 2 32.08 -32.89 35.79
N LYS A 3 31.47 -32.32 34.72
CA LYS A 3 32.11 -31.64 33.57
C LYS A 3 32.77 -32.48 32.45
N LYS A 4 31.95 -33.15 31.61
CA LYS A 4 32.32 -33.35 30.19
C LYS A 4 32.02 -32.06 29.40
N LYS A 5 33.02 -31.18 29.27
CA LYS A 5 32.98 -29.99 28.42
C LYS A 5 32.81 -30.42 26.95
N LYS A 6 31.58 -30.34 26.43
CA LYS A 6 31.30 -30.33 24.98
C LYS A 6 31.96 -29.06 24.38
N LYS A 7 33.20 -29.17 23.90
CA LYS A 7 33.81 -28.16 23.01
C LYS A 7 33.05 -28.18 21.68
N LYS A 8 31.99 -27.38 21.56
CA LYS A 8 31.38 -27.02 20.27
C LYS A 8 32.45 -26.28 19.45
N LYS A 9 33.20 -27.00 18.61
CA LYS A 9 34.02 -26.39 17.55
C LYS A 9 33.06 -25.69 16.58
N LYS A 10 32.89 -24.37 16.74
CA LYS A 10 32.35 -23.50 15.68
C LYS A 10 33.28 -23.64 14.47
N LYS A 11 32.93 -24.51 13.52
CA LYS A 11 33.53 -24.51 12.17
C LYS A 11 33.12 -23.18 11.50
N LYS A 12 33.88 -22.10 11.73
CA LYS A 12 33.86 -20.96 10.82
C LYS A 12 34.31 -21.50 9.47
N LYS A 13 33.40 -21.54 8.48
CA LYS A 13 33.76 -21.80 7.07
C LYS A 13 34.93 -20.86 6.75
N LYS A 14 36.12 -21.42 6.50
CA LYS A 14 37.25 -20.66 5.97
C LYS A 14 36.73 -19.93 4.72
N LYS A 15 36.61 -18.60 4.76
CA LYS A 15 36.44 -17.80 3.54
C LYS A 15 37.67 -18.15 2.69
N LYS A 16 37.48 -18.99 1.65
CA LYS A 16 38.51 -19.24 0.64
C LYS A 16 38.98 -17.84 0.20
N LYS A 17 40.25 -17.49 0.48
CA LYS A 17 40.93 -16.34 -0.14
C LYS A 17 40.86 -16.61 -1.65
N LYS A 18 39.80 -16.11 -2.29
CA LYS A 18 39.63 -16.21 -3.74
C LYS A 18 40.27 -14.96 -4.34
N LYS A 19 41.09 -15.19 -5.37
CA LYS A 19 41.52 -14.22 -6.39
C LYS A 19 40.42 -13.18 -6.62
N LYS A 20 40.81 -11.89 -6.78
CA LYS A 20 39.90 -10.75 -7.01
C LYS A 20 38.72 -11.18 -7.87
N LYS A 21 37.54 -11.32 -7.26
CA LYS A 21 36.30 -11.62 -7.96
C LYS A 21 35.68 -10.30 -8.37
N LYS A 22 35.73 -9.97 -9.66
CA LYS A 22 34.83 -8.97 -10.22
C LYS A 22 33.43 -9.58 -10.21
N LYS A 23 32.49 -8.93 -9.52
CA LYS A 23 31.06 -9.21 -9.61
C LYS A 23 30.44 -7.92 -10.13
N GLU A 24 29.68 -8.02 -11.20
CA GLU A 24 28.77 -6.95 -11.60
C GLU A 24 27.61 -6.95 -10.59
N ILE A 25 27.33 -5.78 -10.03
CA ILE A 25 26.26 -5.56 -9.07
C ILE A 25 25.41 -4.45 -9.67
N VAL A 26 24.20 -4.80 -10.07
CA VAL A 26 23.17 -3.83 -10.43
C VAL A 26 22.46 -3.45 -9.13
N GLN A 27 22.25 -2.15 -8.92
CA GLN A 27 21.62 -1.63 -7.71
C GLN A 27 20.51 -0.67 -8.11
N ASP A 28 19.30 -1.01 -7.71
CA ASP A 28 18.14 -0.13 -7.87
C ASP A 28 18.04 0.76 -6.63
N VAL A 29 17.98 2.06 -6.84
CA VAL A 29 17.90 3.07 -5.77
C VAL A 29 16.90 4.13 -6.19
N THR A 30 16.02 4.54 -5.27
CA THR A 30 15.10 5.65 -5.54
C THR A 30 15.80 6.99 -5.29
N LEU A 31 15.36 8.06 -5.96
CA LEU A 31 15.85 9.41 -5.68
C LEU A 31 15.63 9.80 -4.22
N HIS A 32 14.53 9.34 -3.62
CA HIS A 32 14.25 9.56 -2.20
C HIS A 32 15.30 8.91 -1.28
N ASP A 33 15.79 7.72 -1.62
CA ASP A 33 16.85 7.06 -0.84
C ASP A 33 18.15 7.85 -0.89
N LEU A 34 18.49 8.43 -2.06
CA LEU A 34 19.64 9.32 -2.22
C LEU A 34 19.46 10.60 -1.40
N ASP A 35 18.27 11.20 -1.43
CA ASP A 35 17.94 12.39 -0.65
C ASP A 35 18.10 12.12 0.86
N VAL A 36 17.55 11.02 1.35
CA VAL A 36 17.60 10.66 2.78
C VAL A 36 19.03 10.32 3.22
N ALA A 37 19.80 9.61 2.39
CA ALA A 37 21.18 9.24 2.70
C ALA A 37 22.10 10.47 2.84
N ASN A 38 21.88 11.51 2.02
CA ASN A 38 22.64 12.75 2.09
C ASN A 38 22.11 13.72 3.16
N ALA A 39 20.80 13.73 3.44
CA ALA A 39 20.22 14.54 4.50
C ALA A 39 20.60 14.05 5.91
N ARG A 40 20.87 12.74 6.05
CA ARG A 40 21.36 12.13 7.29
C ARG A 40 22.54 11.20 6.97
N PRO A 41 23.78 11.72 6.96
CA PRO A 41 24.95 10.88 6.78
C PRO A 41 25.02 9.85 7.92
N GLN A 42 24.62 8.60 7.64
CA GLN A 42 24.81 7.47 8.55
C GLN A 42 26.30 7.09 8.56
N GLY A 43 27.12 7.85 9.29
CA GLY A 43 28.56 7.58 9.30
C GLY A 43 29.45 8.56 10.07
N GLY A 44 28.88 9.50 10.84
CA GLY A 44 29.70 10.33 11.73
C GLY A 44 30.37 9.48 12.82
N GLN A 45 31.68 9.55 12.93
CA GLN A 45 32.47 9.00 14.05
C GLN A 45 32.36 9.84 15.32
N ASP A 46 31.44 10.82 15.36
CA ASP A 46 31.30 11.74 16.49
C ASP A 46 30.28 11.23 17.49
N ILE A 47 30.65 11.27 18.76
CA ILE A 47 29.85 10.90 19.94
C ILE A 47 28.47 11.61 19.92
N LEU A 48 28.40 12.80 19.33
CA LEU A 48 27.17 13.59 19.13
C LEU A 48 26.22 12.96 18.10
N SER A 49 26.74 12.36 17.03
CA SER A 49 25.93 11.66 16.01
C SER A 49 25.41 10.29 16.50
N MET A 50 26.12 9.64 17.43
CA MET A 50 25.62 8.43 18.11
C MET A 50 24.48 8.75 19.09
N MET A 51 24.53 9.88 19.81
CA MET A 51 23.38 10.33 20.63
C MET A 51 22.17 10.72 19.78
N GLY A 52 22.40 11.32 18.61
CA GLY A 52 21.34 11.65 17.64
C GLY A 52 20.62 10.42 17.05
N GLN A 53 21.31 9.28 16.93
CA GLN A 53 20.70 8.01 16.51
C GLN A 53 19.87 7.33 17.62
N LEU A 54 20.15 7.63 18.90
CA LEU A 54 19.42 7.08 20.04
C LEU A 54 18.12 7.86 20.34
N MET A 55 18.07 9.14 19.95
CA MET A 55 16.83 9.93 19.93
C MET A 55 16.01 9.55 18.70
N LYS A 56 14.68 9.40 18.84
CA LYS A 56 13.76 9.04 17.75
C LYS A 56 14.10 9.83 16.48
N PRO A 57 14.19 9.18 15.30
CA PRO A 57 14.51 9.86 14.06
C PRO A 57 13.39 10.84 13.67
N LYS A 58 13.43 12.09 14.16
CA LYS A 58 12.53 13.17 13.69
C LYS A 58 12.76 13.37 12.20
N LYS A 59 11.79 13.02 11.35
CA LYS A 59 11.89 13.23 9.89
C LYS A 59 12.31 14.68 9.65
N THR A 60 13.54 14.87 9.19
CA THR A 60 14.06 16.17 8.81
C THR A 60 13.57 16.43 7.41
N GLU A 61 12.92 17.57 7.19
CA GLU A 61 12.50 17.97 5.86
C GLU A 61 13.73 18.08 4.94
N ILE A 62 13.61 17.50 3.75
CA ILE A 62 14.67 17.54 2.74
C ILE A 62 14.52 18.87 2.01
N THR A 63 15.51 19.74 2.17
CA THR A 63 15.47 21.07 1.56
C THR A 63 15.56 20.97 0.04
N ASP A 64 14.92 21.91 -0.66
CA ASP A 64 14.99 21.98 -2.13
C ASP A 64 16.42 22.17 -2.65
N LYS A 65 17.30 22.80 -1.86
CA LYS A 65 18.72 22.93 -2.21
C LYS A 65 19.40 21.56 -2.31
N LEU A 66 19.18 20.69 -1.33
CA LEU A 66 19.72 19.33 -1.34
C LEU A 66 19.17 18.52 -2.51
N ARG A 67 17.85 18.60 -2.78
CA ARG A 67 17.24 17.94 -3.93
C ARG A 67 17.86 18.41 -5.26
N ARG A 68 18.09 19.71 -5.43
CA ARG A 68 18.74 20.25 -6.63
C ARG A 68 20.17 19.76 -6.79
N GLU A 69 20.92 19.64 -5.70
CA GLU A 69 22.29 19.11 -5.72
C GLU A 69 22.30 17.62 -6.13
N ILE A 70 21.40 16.82 -5.57
CA ILE A 70 21.27 15.40 -5.88
C ILE A 70 20.82 15.21 -7.33
N ASN A 71 19.83 15.96 -7.79
CA ASN A 71 19.38 15.90 -9.19
C ASN A 71 20.51 16.23 -10.18
N LYS A 72 21.41 17.18 -9.85
CA LYS A 72 22.59 17.46 -10.69
C LYS A 72 23.55 16.27 -10.76
N VAL A 73 23.79 15.60 -9.64
CA VAL A 73 24.67 14.42 -9.59
C VAL A 73 24.05 13.25 -10.35
N VAL A 74 22.75 13.01 -10.18
CA VAL A 74 22.02 11.95 -10.88
C VAL A 74 22.02 12.20 -12.39
N ASN A 75 21.71 13.42 -12.84
CA ASN A 75 21.77 13.77 -14.26
C ASN A 75 23.16 13.55 -14.84
N LYS A 76 24.22 13.91 -14.10
CA LYS A 76 25.60 13.64 -14.54
C LYS A 76 25.89 12.14 -14.71
N TYR A 77 25.35 11.29 -13.84
CA TYR A 77 25.51 9.84 -13.97
C TYR A 77 24.71 9.26 -15.13
N ILE A 78 23.57 9.85 -15.46
CA ILE A 78 22.78 9.50 -16.65
C ILE A 78 23.54 9.90 -17.91
N ASP A 79 24.05 11.13 -17.98
CA ASP A 79 24.81 11.64 -19.14
C ASP A 79 26.10 10.85 -19.38
N GLN A 80 26.71 10.34 -18.31
CA GLN A 80 27.92 9.49 -18.39
C GLN A 80 27.61 8.02 -18.73
N GLY A 81 26.34 7.64 -18.83
CA GLY A 81 25.91 6.26 -19.07
C GLY A 81 26.20 5.30 -17.89
N ILE A 82 26.40 5.85 -16.69
CA ILE A 82 26.67 5.08 -15.46
C ILE A 82 25.34 4.61 -14.83
N ALA A 83 24.29 5.42 -14.96
CA ALA A 83 22.97 5.16 -14.40
C ALA A 83 21.87 5.33 -15.45
N GLU A 84 20.79 4.59 -15.31
CA GLU A 84 19.58 4.71 -16.11
C GLU A 84 18.44 5.20 -15.20
N LEU A 85 17.67 6.18 -15.67
CA LEU A 85 16.50 6.68 -14.95
C LEU A 85 15.26 5.91 -15.41
N VAL A 86 14.66 5.15 -14.49
CA VAL A 86 13.42 4.42 -14.73
C VAL A 86 12.27 5.16 -14.02
N PRO A 87 11.29 5.73 -14.74
CA PRO A 87 10.14 6.38 -14.11
C PRO A 87 9.25 5.34 -13.42
N GLY A 88 8.85 5.65 -12.19
CA GLY A 88 7.94 4.81 -11.41
C GLY A 88 6.46 5.15 -11.65
N VAL A 89 5.61 4.56 -10.81
CA VAL A 89 4.18 4.88 -10.74
C VAL A 89 3.85 5.41 -9.35
N LEU A 90 3.21 6.57 -9.28
CA LEU A 90 2.63 7.12 -8.06
C LEU A 90 1.12 6.88 -8.09
N PHE A 91 0.63 5.96 -7.27
CA PHE A 91 -0.80 5.70 -7.11
C PHE A 91 -1.34 6.45 -5.90
N ILE A 92 -2.35 7.30 -6.11
CA ILE A 92 -3.05 8.01 -5.04
C ILE A 92 -4.51 7.56 -5.04
N ASP A 93 -4.88 6.80 -4.02
CA ASP A 93 -6.27 6.44 -3.76
C ASP A 93 -7.01 7.58 -3.05
N GLU A 94 -8.32 7.62 -3.23
CA GLU A 94 -9.20 8.65 -2.65
C GLU A 94 -8.72 10.08 -2.91
N VAL A 95 -8.35 10.39 -4.16
CA VAL A 95 -7.78 11.71 -4.55
C VAL A 95 -8.65 12.91 -4.15
N HIS A 96 -9.96 12.74 -4.03
CA HIS A 96 -10.91 13.75 -3.55
C HIS A 96 -10.66 14.21 -2.10
N MET A 97 -9.76 13.54 -1.37
CA MET A 97 -9.32 13.94 -0.03
C MET A 97 -8.19 14.97 -0.04
N LEU A 98 -7.53 15.17 -1.18
CA LEU A 98 -6.52 16.22 -1.38
C LEU A 98 -7.17 17.60 -1.47
N ASP A 99 -6.46 18.61 -0.99
CA ASP A 99 -6.84 20.01 -1.09
C ASP A 99 -6.25 20.70 -2.32
N MET A 100 -6.70 21.93 -2.57
CA MET A 100 -6.21 22.77 -3.67
C MET A 100 -4.69 22.96 -3.66
N GLU A 101 -4.08 23.06 -2.48
CA GLU A 101 -2.62 23.24 -2.34
C GLU A 101 -1.87 21.99 -2.81
N CYS A 102 -2.35 20.80 -2.44
CA CYS A 102 -1.83 19.53 -2.92
C CYS A 102 -1.95 19.42 -4.45
N PHE A 103 -3.10 19.80 -5.03
CA PHE A 103 -3.26 19.77 -6.49
C PHE A 103 -2.32 20.76 -7.20
N THR A 104 -2.13 21.96 -6.65
CA THR A 104 -1.18 22.95 -7.18
C THR A 104 0.24 22.41 -7.16
N TYR A 105 0.63 21.76 -6.05
CA TYR A 105 1.93 21.10 -5.93
C TYR A 105 2.10 19.97 -6.95
N LEU A 106 1.09 19.10 -7.08
CA LEU A 106 1.11 17.98 -8.03
C LEU A 106 1.21 18.46 -9.47
N GLN A 107 0.50 19.53 -9.83
CA GLN A 107 0.55 20.10 -11.18
C GLN A 107 1.96 20.56 -11.53
N LYS A 108 2.63 21.27 -10.61
CA LYS A 108 4.04 21.68 -10.77
C LYS A 108 4.99 20.49 -10.79
N ALA A 109 4.75 19.46 -9.97
CA ALA A 109 5.59 18.27 -9.94
C ALA A 109 5.49 17.46 -11.24
N LEU A 110 4.30 17.40 -11.85
CA LEU A 110 4.01 16.72 -13.12
C LEU A 110 4.62 17.41 -14.34
N GLU A 111 5.01 18.68 -14.23
CA GLU A 111 5.75 19.40 -15.28
C GLU A 111 7.23 19.03 -15.34
N SER A 112 7.75 18.36 -14.30
CA SER A 112 9.13 17.91 -14.27
C SER A 112 9.36 16.76 -15.26
N ALA A 113 10.46 16.80 -16.01
CA ALA A 113 10.81 15.76 -16.98
C ALA A 113 11.06 14.38 -16.34
N ILE A 114 11.36 14.33 -15.04
CA ILE A 114 11.59 13.10 -14.28
C ILE A 114 10.35 12.64 -13.49
N ALA A 115 9.18 13.24 -13.74
CA ALA A 115 7.96 12.91 -13.02
C ALA A 115 7.53 11.46 -13.31
N PRO A 116 7.14 10.67 -12.29
CA PRO A 116 6.57 9.35 -12.49
C PRO A 116 5.18 9.46 -13.13
N ILE A 117 4.67 8.34 -13.65
CA ILE A 117 3.27 8.24 -14.06
C ILE A 117 2.41 8.34 -12.80
N VAL A 118 1.48 9.28 -12.76
CA VAL A 118 0.56 9.46 -11.63
C VAL A 118 -0.80 8.85 -11.97
N ILE A 119 -1.28 7.94 -11.12
CA ILE A 119 -2.58 7.30 -11.25
C ILE A 119 -3.44 7.75 -10.07
N PHE A 120 -4.53 8.45 -10.37
CA PHE A 120 -5.53 8.84 -9.39
C PHE A 120 -6.68 7.84 -9.37
N ALA A 121 -7.14 7.49 -8.16
CA ALA A 121 -8.37 6.75 -7.96
C ALA A 121 -9.37 7.55 -7.12
N THR A 122 -10.65 7.46 -7.50
CA THR A 122 -11.75 8.10 -6.80
C THR A 122 -13.01 7.26 -6.93
N ASN A 123 -13.79 7.22 -5.86
CA ASN A 123 -15.12 6.62 -5.82
C ASN A 123 -16.23 7.67 -5.74
N ARG A 124 -15.88 8.97 -5.84
CA ARG A 124 -16.84 10.09 -5.81
C ARG A 124 -17.12 10.62 -7.22
N GLY A 125 -18.40 10.90 -7.49
CA GLY A 125 -18.86 11.49 -8.74
C GLY A 125 -18.67 13.00 -8.76
N MET A 126 -19.44 13.73 -7.94
CA MET A 126 -19.27 15.17 -7.72
C MET A 126 -18.98 15.39 -6.24
N CYS A 127 -17.98 16.21 -5.92
CA CYS A 127 -17.73 16.64 -4.55
C CYS A 127 -16.99 17.98 -4.50
N THR A 128 -17.10 18.66 -3.36
CA THR A 128 -16.38 19.90 -3.10
C THR A 128 -14.88 19.65 -3.07
N VAL A 129 -14.12 20.50 -3.76
CA VAL A 129 -12.66 20.47 -3.70
C VAL A 129 -12.22 21.03 -2.34
N ARG A 130 -11.45 20.24 -1.59
CA ARG A 130 -11.03 20.64 -0.24
C ARG A 130 -10.12 21.87 -0.29
N GLY A 131 -10.28 22.75 0.69
CA GLY A 131 -9.59 24.04 0.70
C GLY A 131 -10.25 25.13 -0.16
N THR A 132 -11.44 24.85 -0.70
CA THR A 132 -12.33 25.87 -1.28
C THR A 132 -13.63 25.93 -0.49
N ASP A 133 -14.29 27.09 -0.47
CA ASP A 133 -15.50 27.28 0.32
C ASP A 133 -16.70 26.55 -0.31
N ASP A 134 -16.86 26.53 -1.64
CA ASP A 134 -18.02 25.93 -2.32
C ASP A 134 -17.74 25.40 -3.75
N VAL A 135 -16.48 25.15 -4.13
CA VAL A 135 -16.19 24.69 -5.51
C VAL A 135 -16.47 23.19 -5.61
N VAL A 136 -17.62 22.84 -6.21
CA VAL A 136 -17.97 21.45 -6.54
C VAL A 136 -17.44 21.10 -7.92
N ALA A 137 -16.62 20.06 -7.99
CA ALA A 137 -16.01 19.59 -9.24
C ALA A 137 -16.21 18.07 -9.43
N PRO A 138 -16.17 17.57 -10.68
CA PRO A 138 -16.12 16.14 -10.95
C PRO A 138 -14.94 15.52 -10.21
N HIS A 139 -15.21 14.41 -9.53
CA HIS A 139 -14.25 13.62 -8.78
C HIS A 139 -13.53 14.36 -7.64
N GLY A 140 -13.93 15.60 -7.32
CA GLY A 140 -13.23 16.45 -6.36
C GLY A 140 -11.87 16.95 -6.86
N ILE A 141 -11.68 16.97 -8.18
CA ILE A 141 -10.44 17.39 -8.83
C ILE A 141 -10.68 18.76 -9.50
N PRO A 142 -9.78 19.73 -9.35
CA PRO A 142 -9.83 20.99 -10.09
C PRO A 142 -9.91 20.77 -11.61
N LEU A 143 -10.73 21.58 -12.31
CA LEU A 143 -11.01 21.40 -13.74
C LEU A 143 -9.74 21.49 -14.61
N ASP A 144 -8.80 22.35 -14.23
CA ASP A 144 -7.50 22.53 -14.89
C ASP A 144 -6.61 21.28 -14.83
N LEU A 145 -6.67 20.53 -13.73
CA LEU A 145 -6.00 19.23 -13.65
C LEU A 145 -6.81 18.16 -14.38
N LEU A 146 -8.13 18.18 -14.25
CA LEU A 146 -9.03 17.18 -14.85
C LEU A 146 -8.89 17.10 -16.38
N ASP A 147 -8.75 18.25 -17.05
CA ASP A 147 -8.56 18.33 -18.51
C ASP A 147 -7.25 17.68 -18.99
N ARG A 148 -6.28 17.50 -18.08
CA ARG A 148 -4.99 16.83 -18.35
C ARG A 148 -5.02 15.33 -18.06
N LEU A 149 -6.10 14.80 -17.50
CA LEU A 149 -6.20 13.40 -17.08
C LEU A 149 -6.89 12.53 -18.13
N LEU A 150 -6.35 11.33 -18.32
CA LEU A 150 -7.06 10.25 -18.99
C LEU A 150 -7.99 9.56 -17.99
N ILE A 151 -9.30 9.75 -18.15
CA ILE A 151 -10.30 9.15 -17.25
C ILE A 151 -10.63 7.73 -17.71
N LEU A 152 -10.29 6.74 -16.87
CA LEU A 152 -10.65 5.34 -17.07
C LEU A 152 -11.79 4.95 -16.12
N ARG A 153 -12.97 4.67 -16.68
CA ARG A 153 -14.14 4.25 -15.89
C ARG A 153 -14.11 2.75 -15.62
N THR A 154 -14.10 2.37 -14.35
CA THR A 154 -14.28 0.98 -13.92
C THR A 154 -15.77 0.64 -13.78
N MET A 155 -16.18 -0.53 -14.26
CA MET A 155 -17.53 -1.05 -14.09
C MET A 155 -17.60 -1.98 -12.88
N LYS A 156 -18.81 -2.18 -12.34
CA LYS A 156 -19.03 -3.16 -11.27
C LYS A 156 -18.92 -4.57 -11.86
N TYR A 157 -18.38 -5.48 -11.08
CA TYR A 157 -18.34 -6.90 -11.42
C TYR A 157 -19.75 -7.51 -11.42
N SER A 158 -19.97 -8.52 -12.26
CA SER A 158 -21.12 -9.42 -12.18
C SER A 158 -20.97 -10.40 -11.00
N ALA A 159 -22.06 -11.08 -10.62
CA ALA A 159 -22.00 -12.11 -9.57
C ALA A 159 -21.04 -13.25 -9.95
N GLU A 160 -21.03 -13.64 -11.24
CA GLU A 160 -20.14 -14.68 -11.77
C GLU A 160 -18.66 -14.27 -11.68
N GLU A 161 -18.34 -13.03 -12.05
CA GLU A 161 -16.99 -12.48 -11.93
C GLU A 161 -16.55 -12.40 -10.46
N MET A 162 -17.46 -12.02 -9.55
CA MET A 162 -17.17 -11.99 -8.11
C MET A 162 -16.82 -13.39 -7.59
N VAL A 163 -17.59 -14.42 -7.95
CA VAL A 163 -17.31 -15.83 -7.59
C VAL A 163 -15.92 -16.24 -8.06
N GLN A 164 -15.54 -15.88 -9.28
CA GLN A 164 -14.21 -16.17 -9.82
C GLN A 164 -13.09 -15.46 -9.05
N ILE A 165 -13.27 -14.16 -8.74
CA ILE A 165 -12.29 -13.38 -7.97
C ILE A 165 -12.10 -13.97 -6.57
N ILE A 166 -13.20 -14.32 -5.90
CA ILE A 166 -13.17 -14.92 -4.56
C ILE A 166 -12.50 -16.31 -4.61
N ARG A 167 -12.74 -17.10 -5.67
CA ARG A 167 -12.07 -18.40 -5.87
C ARG A 167 -10.55 -18.24 -5.99
N ILE A 168 -10.09 -17.28 -6.80
CA ILE A 168 -8.66 -16.97 -6.95
C ILE A 168 -8.08 -16.53 -5.60
N ARG A 169 -8.82 -15.72 -4.84
CA ARG A 169 -8.37 -15.24 -3.53
C ARG A 169 -8.25 -16.37 -2.52
N ALA A 170 -9.27 -17.23 -2.41
CA ALA A 170 -9.24 -18.41 -1.56
C ALA A 170 -8.05 -19.33 -1.90
N LYS A 171 -7.81 -19.58 -3.19
CA LYS A 171 -6.65 -20.36 -3.66
C LYS A 171 -5.31 -19.72 -3.30
N THR A 172 -5.21 -18.39 -3.41
CA THR A 172 -3.99 -17.63 -3.08
C THR A 172 -3.68 -17.69 -1.58
N GLU A 173 -4.71 -17.68 -0.75
CA GLU A 173 -4.60 -17.80 0.71
C GLU A 173 -4.49 -19.26 1.19
N GLY A 174 -4.59 -20.24 0.28
CA GLY A 174 -4.51 -21.67 0.61
C GLY A 174 -5.74 -22.20 1.34
N LEU A 175 -6.90 -21.57 1.16
CA LEU A 175 -8.16 -21.93 1.79
C LEU A 175 -8.97 -22.87 0.88
N SER A 176 -9.54 -23.92 1.46
CA SER A 176 -10.49 -24.81 0.77
C SER A 176 -11.91 -24.30 1.02
N ILE A 177 -12.68 -24.11 -0.04
CA ILE A 177 -14.07 -23.62 0.03
C ILE A 177 -14.95 -24.48 -0.87
N GLU A 178 -16.14 -24.82 -0.39
CA GLU A 178 -17.16 -25.53 -1.17
C GLU A 178 -17.83 -24.60 -2.18
N ASP A 179 -18.28 -25.14 -3.31
CA ASP A 179 -18.87 -24.33 -4.38
C ASP A 179 -20.14 -23.61 -3.93
N ASP A 180 -20.96 -24.22 -3.06
CA ASP A 180 -22.16 -23.59 -2.48
C ASP A 180 -21.81 -22.37 -1.61
N ALA A 181 -20.75 -22.49 -0.80
CA ALA A 181 -20.25 -21.39 0.03
C ALA A 181 -19.66 -20.26 -0.82
N LEU A 182 -19.00 -20.61 -1.92
CA LEU A 182 -18.45 -19.66 -2.86
C LEU A 182 -19.57 -18.88 -3.59
N GLN A 183 -20.63 -19.56 -4.00
CA GLN A 183 -21.80 -18.92 -4.61
C GLN A 183 -22.48 -17.95 -3.63
N ALA A 184 -22.66 -18.37 -2.36
CA ALA A 184 -23.20 -17.53 -1.30
C ALA A 184 -22.35 -16.27 -1.06
N LEU A 185 -21.02 -16.40 -1.08
CA LEU A 185 -20.10 -15.25 -0.99
C LEU A 185 -20.19 -14.32 -2.20
N GLY A 186 -20.39 -14.86 -3.40
CA GLY A 186 -20.61 -14.06 -4.62
C GLY A 186 -21.87 -13.21 -4.53
N GLU A 187 -22.99 -13.82 -4.13
CA GLU A 187 -24.27 -13.11 -3.90
C GLU A 187 -24.14 -12.06 -2.79
N LEU A 188 -23.46 -12.40 -1.70
CA LEU A 188 -23.19 -11.48 -0.60
C LEU A 188 -22.34 -10.29 -1.05
N GLY A 189 -21.31 -10.53 -1.86
CA GLY A 189 -20.46 -9.50 -2.47
C GLY A 189 -21.25 -8.53 -3.34
N ASN A 190 -22.23 -9.04 -4.10
CA ASN A 190 -23.12 -8.23 -4.92
C ASN A 190 -24.06 -7.34 -4.09
N ARG A 191 -24.60 -7.87 -2.98
CA ARG A 191 -25.43 -7.09 -2.04
C ARG A 191 -24.64 -6.03 -1.28
N THR A 192 -23.38 -6.33 -0.95
CA THR A 192 -22.51 -5.51 -0.10
C THR A 192 -21.38 -4.87 -0.90
N THR A 193 -20.16 -5.44 -0.80
CA THR A 193 -18.96 -5.12 -1.59
C THR A 193 -18.09 -6.37 -1.72
N LEU A 194 -17.31 -6.46 -2.81
CA LEU A 194 -16.31 -7.52 -2.98
C LEU A 194 -15.27 -7.55 -1.83
N ARG A 195 -14.87 -6.37 -1.33
CA ARG A 195 -13.93 -6.24 -0.21
C ARG A 195 -14.44 -6.96 1.04
N TYR A 196 -15.71 -6.74 1.37
CA TYR A 196 -16.34 -7.39 2.51
C TYR A 196 -16.44 -8.90 2.31
N ALA A 197 -16.90 -9.38 1.15
CA ALA A 197 -16.98 -10.81 0.86
C ALA A 197 -15.61 -11.52 0.98
N VAL A 198 -14.54 -10.90 0.47
CA VAL A 198 -13.17 -11.42 0.61
C VAL A 198 -12.71 -11.44 2.07
N GLN A 199 -13.05 -10.43 2.86
CA GLN A 199 -12.69 -10.37 4.28
C GLN A 199 -13.34 -11.48 5.12
N LEU A 200 -14.47 -12.05 4.67
CA LEU A 200 -15.13 -13.16 5.36
C LEU A 200 -14.45 -14.52 5.16
N LEU A 201 -13.53 -14.66 4.19
CA LEU A 201 -12.81 -15.91 3.95
C LEU A 201 -11.96 -16.34 5.16
N THR A 202 -11.20 -15.41 5.74
CA THR A 202 -10.33 -15.67 6.90
C THR A 202 -11.11 -16.12 8.15
N PRO A 203 -12.13 -15.39 8.63
CA PRO A 203 -12.95 -15.86 9.74
C PRO A 203 -13.76 -17.11 9.38
N GLY A 204 -14.25 -17.26 8.15
CA GLY A 204 -14.92 -18.48 7.70
C GLY A 204 -14.02 -19.72 7.81
N ALA A 205 -12.75 -19.59 7.40
CA ALA A 205 -11.76 -20.65 7.56
C ALA A 205 -11.44 -20.97 9.02
N LEU A 206 -11.43 -19.95 9.88
CA LEU A 206 -11.22 -20.15 11.31
C LEU A 206 -12.40 -20.89 11.94
N THR A 207 -13.64 -20.51 11.62
CA THR A 207 -14.85 -21.20 12.08
C THR A 207 -14.89 -22.65 11.62
N ALA A 208 -14.60 -22.91 10.33
CA ALA A 208 -14.50 -24.27 9.80
C ALA A 208 -13.48 -25.10 10.60
N LYS A 209 -12.30 -24.54 10.88
CA LYS A 209 -11.24 -25.20 11.66
C LYS A 209 -11.63 -25.46 13.11
N VAL A 210 -12.33 -24.53 13.76
CA VAL A 210 -12.86 -24.70 15.13
C VAL A 210 -13.88 -25.83 15.16
N ASN A 211 -14.69 -25.96 14.11
CA ASN A 211 -15.66 -27.04 13.92
C ASN A 211 -15.02 -28.36 13.43
N GLY A 212 -13.68 -28.45 13.36
CA GLY A 212 -12.96 -29.64 12.95
C GLY A 212 -12.99 -29.92 11.43
N ARG A 213 -13.46 -28.97 10.63
CA ARG A 213 -13.53 -29.05 9.16
C ARG A 213 -12.33 -28.36 8.51
N SER A 214 -11.93 -28.84 7.34
CA SER A 214 -10.84 -28.25 6.53
C SER A 214 -11.35 -27.40 5.36
N SER A 215 -12.63 -27.53 5.01
CA SER A 215 -13.33 -26.74 4.00
C SER A 215 -14.33 -25.77 4.64
N ILE A 216 -14.41 -24.57 4.07
CA ILE A 216 -15.42 -23.57 4.40
C ILE A 216 -16.74 -24.00 3.76
N THR A 217 -17.80 -24.09 4.57
CA THR A 217 -19.16 -24.42 4.14
C THR A 217 -20.06 -23.18 4.19
N ASN A 218 -21.28 -23.30 3.65
CA ASN A 218 -22.25 -22.21 3.65
C ASN A 218 -22.67 -21.81 5.09
N GLU A 219 -22.64 -22.75 6.04
CA GLU A 219 -22.96 -22.48 7.45
C GLU A 219 -21.95 -21.52 8.08
N ASP A 220 -20.65 -21.72 7.81
CA ASP A 220 -19.60 -20.84 8.33
C ASP A 220 -19.76 -19.42 7.80
N ILE A 221 -20.11 -19.26 6.52
CA ILE A 221 -20.33 -17.95 5.90
C ILE A 221 -21.53 -17.24 6.53
N LYS A 222 -22.62 -17.97 6.83
CA LYS A 222 -23.81 -17.41 7.50
C LYS A 222 -23.50 -16.99 8.92
N GLU A 223 -22.78 -17.81 9.68
CA GLU A 223 -22.37 -17.51 11.06
C GLU A 223 -21.48 -16.26 11.09
N VAL A 224 -20.43 -16.25 10.29
CA VAL A 224 -19.50 -15.12 10.21
C VAL A 224 -20.19 -13.86 9.71
N GLY A 225 -21.10 -13.98 8.74
CA GLY A 225 -21.89 -12.85 8.25
C GLY A 225 -22.84 -12.25 9.29
N GLY A 226 -23.22 -13.01 10.32
CA GLY A 226 -23.95 -12.50 11.48
C GLY A 226 -23.04 -11.81 12.51
N LEU A 227 -21.81 -12.28 12.65
CA LEU A 227 -20.83 -11.74 13.61
C LEU A 227 -20.15 -10.45 13.12
N PHE A 228 -19.80 -10.39 11.85
CA PHE A 228 -19.06 -9.28 11.25
C PHE A 228 -19.98 -8.53 10.29
N LEU A 229 -20.55 -7.41 10.74
CA LEU A 229 -21.48 -6.63 9.91
C LEU A 229 -20.74 -5.81 8.85
N ASP A 230 -21.34 -5.68 7.67
CA ASP A 230 -20.87 -4.74 6.66
C ASP A 230 -21.20 -3.28 7.05
N ALA A 231 -20.48 -2.33 6.46
CA ALA A 231 -20.63 -0.91 6.78
C ALA A 231 -22.06 -0.37 6.55
N LYS A 232 -22.80 -0.86 5.54
CA LYS A 232 -24.18 -0.39 5.28
C LYS A 232 -25.13 -0.93 6.34
N SER A 233 -25.00 -2.21 6.71
CA SER A 233 -25.80 -2.81 7.77
C SER A 233 -25.52 -2.18 9.13
N SER A 234 -24.24 -1.94 9.46
CA SER A 234 -23.84 -1.22 10.67
C SER A 234 -24.43 0.20 10.73
N ALA A 235 -24.35 0.97 9.64
CA ALA A 235 -24.91 2.31 9.59
C ALA A 235 -26.45 2.34 9.76
N LYS A 236 -27.16 1.31 9.27
CA LYS A 236 -28.61 1.17 9.48
C LYS A 236 -28.96 0.96 10.95
N ILE A 237 -28.25 0.08 11.64
CA ILE A 237 -28.45 -0.17 13.08
C ILE A 237 -28.19 1.12 13.87
N LEU A 238 -27.07 1.80 13.59
CA LEU A 238 -26.73 3.07 14.24
C LEU A 238 -27.81 4.15 14.00
N THR A 239 -28.42 4.16 12.81
CA THR A 239 -29.49 5.10 12.49
C THR A 239 -30.79 4.79 13.24
N GLN A 240 -31.11 3.51 13.43
CA GLN A 240 -32.30 3.06 14.17
C GLN A 240 -32.18 3.31 15.67
N ASP A 241 -30.97 3.18 16.22
CA ASP A 241 -30.66 3.40 17.63
C ASP A 241 -30.07 4.80 17.91
N LYS A 242 -30.33 5.78 17.04
CA LYS A 242 -29.76 7.15 17.12
C LYS A 242 -29.86 7.78 18.51
N ASP A 243 -30.96 7.54 19.22
CA ASP A 243 -31.23 8.13 20.53
C ASP A 243 -30.37 7.53 21.66
N LYS A 244 -29.73 6.37 21.42
CA LYS A 244 -28.85 5.69 22.38
C LYS A 244 -27.37 6.08 22.22
N TYR A 245 -27.01 6.76 21.14
CA TYR A 245 -25.63 7.12 20.83
C TYR A 245 -25.40 8.62 21.00
N MET A 246 -24.24 8.98 21.55
CA MET A 246 -23.83 10.39 21.63
C MET A 246 -23.55 10.93 20.23
N LYS A 247 -23.95 12.19 20.00
CA LYS A 247 -23.66 12.94 18.77
C LYS A 247 -22.23 13.46 18.76
#